data_AF-A0AAV7PKT5-F1
#
_entry.id   AF-A0AAV7PKT5-F1
#
_cell.length_a   1.000
_cell.length_b   1.000
_cell.length_c   1.000
_cell.angle_alpha   90.00
_cell.angle_beta   90.00
_cell.angle_gamma   90.00
#
_symmetry.space_group_name_H-M   'P 1'
#
loop_
_entity.id
_entity.type
_entity.pdbx_description
1 polymer ?
#
loop_
_entity_poly.entity_id
_entity_poly.type
_entity_poly.pdbx_seq_one_letter_code
_entity_poly.pdbx_strand_id
1 'polypeptide(L)'
;MADGDQPATMEWILQEITAVSRRIEGMDASISSLTLETKSIRTDIASFHSRVAGLEHRVGILETHMSTVQDRDQDLSYLQSTVTDLEDRSRRDNICLLRIQAFLSSVIPKLTSLSFDPLLEFQRAHRVGPKHHDGASRPRPIIACLIRHSQTRQILQAAQTHGPSG
;
A
#
# COMPACT_ATOMS: atom_id res chain seq x y z
N MET A 1 89.23 15.23 -56.31
CA MET A 1 88.58 16.54 -56.08
C MET A 1 87.10 16.27 -56.00
N ALA A 2 86.58 16.34 -54.79
CA ALA A 2 85.18 16.13 -54.47
C ALA A 2 84.47 17.48 -54.59
N ASP A 3 83.45 17.57 -55.43
CA ASP A 3 82.33 18.49 -55.26
C ASP A 3 81.30 18.20 -56.37
N GLY A 4 80.02 18.00 -56.05
CA GLY A 4 79.02 17.82 -57.11
C GLY A 4 77.64 17.27 -56.74
N ASP A 5 77.44 16.73 -55.53
CA ASP A 5 76.16 16.07 -55.17
C ASP A 5 75.44 16.69 -53.94
N GLN A 6 75.90 17.86 -53.47
CA GLN A 6 75.39 18.53 -52.26
C GLN A 6 74.13 19.43 -52.40
N PRO A 7 73.69 19.93 -53.58
CA PRO A 7 72.51 20.81 -53.62
C PRO A 7 71.17 20.03 -53.56
N ALA A 8 71.09 18.86 -54.19
CA ALA A 8 69.86 18.05 -54.21
C ALA A 8 69.52 17.41 -52.85
N THR A 9 70.55 17.08 -52.07
CA THR A 9 70.39 16.50 -50.72
C THR A 9 69.92 17.53 -49.70
N MET A 10 70.41 18.77 -49.75
CA MET A 10 69.97 19.84 -48.86
C MET A 10 68.52 20.28 -49.13
N GLU A 11 68.13 20.40 -50.40
CA GLU A 11 66.76 20.79 -50.77
C GLU A 11 65.74 19.73 -50.33
N TRP A 12 66.06 18.44 -50.47
CA TRP A 12 65.24 17.35 -49.97
C TRP A 12 65.09 17.38 -48.44
N ILE A 13 66.18 17.63 -47.70
CA ILE A 13 66.14 17.76 -46.23
C ILE A 13 65.21 18.92 -45.83
N LEU A 14 65.27 20.07 -46.51
CA LEU A 14 64.40 21.22 -46.24
C LEU A 14 62.92 20.90 -46.51
N GLN A 15 62.62 20.17 -47.58
CA GLN A 15 61.26 19.71 -47.88
C GLN A 15 60.74 18.77 -46.79
N GLU A 16 61.56 17.82 -46.34
CA GLU A 16 61.18 16.88 -45.29
C GLU A 16 60.97 17.58 -43.93
N ILE A 17 61.84 18.53 -43.57
CA ILE A 17 61.66 19.38 -42.39
C ILE A 17 60.33 20.13 -42.48
N THR A 18 60.01 20.72 -43.64
CA THR A 18 58.76 21.44 -43.85
C THR A 18 57.54 20.52 -43.72
N ALA A 19 57.62 19.30 -44.24
CA ALA A 19 56.56 18.30 -44.11
C ALA A 19 56.35 17.86 -42.65
N VAL A 20 57.45 17.63 -41.91
CA VAL A 20 57.41 17.32 -40.48
C VAL A 20 56.83 18.48 -39.68
N SER A 21 57.22 19.73 -39.95
CA SER A 21 56.66 20.92 -39.29
C SER A 21 55.14 21.02 -39.45
N ARG A 22 54.62 20.81 -40.67
CA ARG A 22 53.16 20.80 -40.90
C ARG A 22 52.45 19.69 -40.14
N ARG A 23 53.07 18.51 -40.04
CA ARG A 23 52.51 17.39 -39.25
C ARG A 23 52.47 17.73 -37.77
N ILE A 24 53.51 18.37 -37.24
CA ILE A 24 53.57 18.83 -35.85
C ILE A 24 52.46 19.87 -35.59
N GLU A 25 52.29 20.86 -36.46
CA GLU A 25 51.21 21.85 -36.34
C GLU A 25 49.82 21.19 -36.34
N GLY A 26 49.60 20.20 -37.21
CA GLY A 26 48.35 19.42 -37.22
C GLY A 26 48.12 18.60 -35.95
N MET A 27 49.20 18.05 -35.38
CA MET A 27 49.15 17.36 -34.09
C MET A 27 48.82 18.32 -32.94
N ASP A 28 49.42 19.51 -32.91
CA ASP A 28 49.15 20.53 -31.88
C ASP A 28 47.69 21.01 -31.92
N ALA A 29 47.13 21.18 -33.12
CA ALA A 29 45.71 21.50 -33.29
C ALA A 29 44.81 20.38 -32.73
N SER A 30 45.16 19.13 -33.02
CA SER A 30 44.41 17.95 -32.53
C SER A 30 44.49 17.82 -31.01
N ILE A 31 45.68 18.01 -30.42
CA ILE A 31 45.90 18.00 -28.96
C ILE A 31 45.10 19.11 -28.28
N SER A 32 45.07 20.30 -28.88
CA SER A 32 44.28 21.43 -28.36
C SER A 32 42.79 21.12 -28.36
N SER A 33 42.27 20.50 -29.43
CA SER A 33 40.88 20.04 -29.50
C SER A 33 40.56 18.99 -28.44
N LEU A 34 41.39 17.95 -28.31
CA LEU A 34 41.21 16.90 -27.30
C LEU A 34 41.27 17.45 -25.87
N THR A 35 42.09 18.48 -25.63
CA THR A 35 42.17 19.15 -24.33
C THR A 35 40.88 19.88 -23.98
N LEU A 36 40.23 20.53 -24.96
CA LEU A 36 38.93 21.18 -24.76
C LEU A 36 37.83 20.16 -24.49
N GLU A 37 37.77 19.09 -25.28
CA GLU A 37 36.80 18.01 -25.10
C GLU A 37 36.95 17.33 -23.73
N THR A 38 38.18 17.06 -23.29
CA THR A 38 38.48 16.50 -21.97
C THR A 38 38.00 17.42 -20.84
N LYS A 39 38.14 18.74 -20.99
CA LYS A 39 37.62 19.71 -20.02
C LYS A 39 36.09 19.68 -19.97
N SER A 40 35.43 19.60 -21.13
CA SER A 40 33.96 19.49 -21.21
C SER A 40 33.46 18.22 -20.54
N ILE A 41 34.08 17.07 -20.83
CA ILE A 41 33.72 15.80 -20.21
C ILE A 41 33.89 15.89 -18.69
N ARG A 42 34.96 16.52 -18.19
CA ARG A 42 35.16 16.72 -16.75
C ARG A 42 34.04 17.56 -16.12
N THR A 43 33.57 18.61 -16.79
CA THR A 43 32.45 19.42 -16.28
C THR A 43 31.15 18.64 -16.27
N ASP A 44 30.90 17.82 -17.31
CA ASP A 44 29.69 16.99 -17.38
C ASP A 44 29.69 15.92 -16.29
N ILE A 45 30.82 15.25 -16.05
CA ILE A 45 30.98 14.28 -14.96
C ILE A 45 30.70 14.92 -13.60
N ALA A 46 31.22 16.13 -13.34
CA ALA A 46 30.96 16.84 -12.09
C ALA A 46 29.47 17.15 -11.90
N SER A 47 28.79 17.56 -12.98
CA SER A 47 27.34 17.80 -12.98
C SER A 47 26.56 16.51 -12.71
N PHE A 48 26.91 15.40 -13.37
CA PHE A 48 26.30 14.10 -13.14
C PHE A 48 26.48 13.63 -11.70
N HIS A 49 27.67 13.78 -11.13
CA HIS A 49 27.93 13.43 -9.73
C HIS A 49 27.02 14.20 -8.77
N SER A 50 26.85 15.51 -8.98
CA SER A 50 25.93 16.33 -8.17
C SER A 50 24.47 15.85 -8.30
N ARG A 51 24.04 15.52 -9.51
CA ARG A 51 22.68 15.00 -9.76
C ARG A 51 22.45 13.64 -9.09
N VAL A 52 23.44 12.74 -9.15
CA VAL A 52 23.37 11.42 -8.51
C VAL A 52 23.26 11.57 -6.99
N ALA A 53 24.12 12.39 -6.37
CA ALA A 53 24.04 12.64 -4.93
C ALA A 53 22.67 13.22 -4.50
N GLY A 54 22.08 14.10 -5.33
CA GLY A 54 20.74 14.63 -5.09
C GLY A 54 19.64 13.56 -5.21
N LEU A 55 19.79 12.59 -6.13
CA LEU A 55 18.86 11.47 -6.26
C LEU A 55 18.99 10.49 -5.09
N GLU A 56 20.22 10.15 -4.67
CA GLU A 56 20.47 9.28 -3.51
C GLU A 56 19.82 9.84 -2.25
N HIS A 57 19.97 11.14 -2.00
CA HIS A 57 19.32 11.80 -0.86
C HIS A 57 17.79 11.70 -0.93
N ARG A 58 17.19 11.91 -2.10
CA ARG A 58 15.74 11.80 -2.30
C ARG A 58 15.24 10.37 -2.11
N VAL A 59 16.01 9.38 -2.56
CA VAL A 59 15.70 7.96 -2.35
C VAL A 59 15.73 7.64 -0.86
N GLY A 60 16.75 8.08 -0.12
CA GLY A 60 16.81 7.87 1.34
C GLY A 60 15.61 8.48 2.08
N ILE A 61 15.16 9.67 1.68
CA ILE A 61 13.91 10.25 2.22
C ILE A 61 12.72 9.34 1.90
N LEU A 62 12.55 8.92 0.65
CA LEU A 62 11.42 8.05 0.26
C LEU A 62 11.42 6.71 1.01
N GLU A 63 12.58 6.12 1.26
CA GLU A 63 12.72 4.89 2.05
C GLU A 63 12.25 5.08 3.49
N THR A 64 12.64 6.19 4.14
CA THR A 64 12.14 6.50 5.49
C THR A 64 10.63 6.71 5.51
N HIS A 65 10.08 7.43 4.52
CA HIS A 65 8.64 7.61 4.39
C HIS A 65 7.92 6.27 4.20
N MET A 66 8.44 5.38 3.36
CA MET A 66 7.89 4.04 3.14
C MET A 66 7.83 3.23 4.44
N SER A 67 8.91 3.25 5.23
CA SER A 67 8.94 2.59 6.54
C SER A 67 7.83 3.10 7.46
N THR A 68 7.64 4.43 7.55
CA THR A 68 6.56 4.99 8.37
C THR A 68 5.14 4.69 7.85
N VAL A 69 4.98 4.38 6.57
CA VAL A 69 3.69 3.96 6.00
C VAL A 69 3.43 2.51 6.35
N GLN A 70 4.45 1.65 6.30
CA GLN A 70 4.35 0.25 6.70
C GLN A 70 3.97 0.12 8.19
N ASP A 71 4.59 0.89 9.07
CA ASP A 71 4.25 0.92 10.49
C ASP A 71 2.77 1.29 10.71
N ARG A 72 2.29 2.32 10.00
CA ARG A 72 0.88 2.75 10.07
C ARG A 72 -0.08 1.70 9.54
N ASP A 73 0.28 0.98 8.50
CA ASP A 73 -0.56 -0.09 7.95
C ASP A 73 -0.70 -1.25 8.94
N GLN A 74 0.38 -1.59 9.65
CA GLN A 74 0.35 -2.56 10.74
C GLN A 74 -0.55 -2.11 11.90
N ASP A 75 -0.44 -0.84 12.30
CA ASP A 75 -1.32 -0.24 13.33
C ASP A 75 -2.79 -0.27 12.90
N LEU A 76 -3.08 0.05 11.65
CA LEU A 76 -4.45 -0.01 11.10
C LEU A 76 -5.00 -1.43 11.12
N SER A 77 -4.20 -2.43 10.71
CA SER A 77 -4.61 -3.84 10.78
C SER A 77 -4.88 -4.27 12.22
N TYR A 78 -4.06 -3.84 13.18
CA TYR A 78 -4.27 -4.12 14.59
C TYR A 78 -5.56 -3.47 15.11
N LEU A 79 -5.80 -2.20 14.79
CA LEU A 79 -7.04 -1.49 15.15
C LEU A 79 -8.26 -2.16 14.54
N GLN A 80 -8.22 -2.56 13.27
CA GLN A 80 -9.32 -3.27 12.60
C GLN A 80 -9.65 -4.59 13.31
N SER A 81 -8.63 -5.37 13.69
CA SER A 81 -8.85 -6.61 14.45
C SER A 81 -9.49 -6.35 15.80
N THR A 82 -9.06 -5.30 16.49
CA THR A 82 -9.59 -4.89 17.80
C THR A 82 -11.04 -4.42 17.69
N VAL A 83 -11.35 -3.60 16.68
CA VAL A 83 -12.72 -3.15 16.40
C VAL A 83 -13.61 -4.36 16.10
N THR A 84 -13.14 -5.31 15.30
CA THR A 84 -13.89 -6.54 14.99
C THR A 84 -14.17 -7.36 16.25
N ASP A 85 -13.17 -7.60 17.10
CA ASP A 85 -13.35 -8.32 18.37
C ASP A 85 -14.31 -7.59 19.32
N LEU A 86 -14.24 -6.25 19.40
CA LEU A 86 -15.17 -5.45 20.20
C LEU A 86 -16.59 -5.49 19.65
N GLU A 87 -16.77 -5.41 18.33
CA GLU A 87 -18.09 -5.56 17.69
C GLU A 87 -18.68 -6.95 17.95
N ASP A 88 -17.87 -8.00 17.82
CA ASP A 88 -18.29 -9.38 18.07
C ASP A 88 -18.67 -9.59 19.54
N ARG A 89 -17.88 -9.06 20.48
CA ARG A 89 -18.20 -9.08 21.91
C ARG A 89 -19.48 -8.31 22.22
N SER A 90 -19.65 -7.14 21.60
CA SER A 90 -20.84 -6.30 21.78
C SER A 90 -22.11 -6.94 21.21
N ARG A 91 -21.99 -7.69 20.10
CA ARG A 91 -23.12 -8.38 19.46
C ARG A 91 -23.36 -9.78 19.98
N ARG A 92 -22.47 -10.32 20.81
CA ARG A 92 -22.50 -11.70 21.31
C ARG A 92 -23.80 -12.09 22.01
N ASP A 93 -24.41 -11.15 22.71
CA ASP A 93 -25.66 -11.37 23.47
C ASP A 93 -26.91 -10.91 22.71
N ASN A 94 -26.73 -10.44 21.47
CA ASN A 94 -27.81 -10.04 20.61
C ASN A 94 -28.35 -11.24 19.81
N ILE A 95 -29.67 -11.42 19.84
CA ILE A 95 -30.40 -12.23 18.87
C ILE A 95 -31.15 -11.33 17.90
N CYS A 96 -31.13 -11.70 16.61
CA CYS A 96 -31.90 -11.04 15.57
C CYS A 96 -33.12 -11.88 15.22
N LEU A 97 -34.30 -11.30 15.38
CA LEU A 97 -35.56 -11.98 15.15
C LEU A 97 -36.27 -11.32 13.96
N LEU A 98 -36.59 -12.14 12.96
CA LEU A 98 -37.21 -11.70 11.72
C LEU A 98 -38.70 -12.02 11.73
N ARG A 99 -39.52 -11.11 11.19
CA ARG A 99 -40.96 -11.31 10.96
C ARG A 99 -41.81 -11.56 12.22
N ILE A 100 -41.33 -11.17 13.40
CA ILE A 100 -42.09 -11.28 14.65
C ILE A 100 -42.93 -10.02 14.90
N GLN A 101 -44.21 -10.22 15.22
CA GLN A 101 -45.13 -9.17 15.69
C GLN A 101 -45.49 -9.29 17.18
N ALA A 102 -45.25 -10.45 17.81
CA ALA A 102 -45.62 -10.73 19.19
C ALA A 102 -44.48 -10.47 20.20
N PHE A 103 -44.82 -10.57 21.50
CA PHE A 103 -43.90 -10.34 22.61
C PHE A 103 -42.81 -11.43 22.70
N LEU A 104 -41.55 -11.02 22.87
CA LEU A 104 -40.41 -11.93 22.74
C LEU A 104 -40.43 -13.06 23.78
N SER A 105 -40.76 -12.75 25.05
CA SER A 105 -40.74 -13.74 26.13
C SER A 105 -41.75 -14.87 25.95
N SER A 106 -42.81 -14.67 25.16
CA SER A 106 -43.78 -15.73 24.87
C SER A 106 -43.48 -16.47 23.56
N VAL A 107 -42.79 -15.83 22.62
CA VAL A 107 -42.51 -16.40 21.30
C VAL A 107 -41.26 -17.27 21.32
N ILE A 108 -40.19 -16.82 21.99
CA ILE A 108 -38.91 -17.55 21.99
C ILE A 108 -39.06 -18.97 22.55
N PRO A 109 -39.66 -19.20 23.74
CA PRO A 109 -39.86 -20.55 24.27
C PRO A 109 -40.69 -21.45 23.35
N LYS A 110 -41.69 -20.88 22.66
CA LYS A 110 -42.54 -21.62 21.71
C LYS A 110 -41.77 -22.04 20.45
N LEU A 111 -40.90 -21.16 19.95
CA LEU A 111 -40.10 -21.44 18.74
C LEU A 111 -38.96 -22.42 19.01
N THR A 112 -38.33 -22.36 20.19
CA THR A 112 -37.18 -23.20 20.52
C THR A 112 -37.55 -24.48 21.25
N SER A 113 -38.81 -24.63 21.70
CA SER A 113 -39.24 -25.72 22.59
C SER A 113 -38.40 -25.82 23.88
N LEU A 114 -37.78 -24.71 24.30
CA LEU A 114 -36.97 -24.63 25.52
C LEU A 114 -37.78 -24.05 26.67
N SER A 115 -37.55 -24.59 27.87
CA SER A 115 -37.92 -23.95 29.13
C SER A 115 -36.71 -23.21 29.69
N PHE A 116 -36.91 -21.97 30.15
CA PHE A 116 -35.84 -21.14 30.72
C PHE A 116 -36.12 -20.92 32.21
N ASP A 117 -35.21 -21.41 33.06
CA ASP A 117 -35.17 -21.12 34.49
C ASP A 117 -33.76 -20.64 34.88
N PRO A 118 -33.58 -19.36 35.28
CA PRO A 118 -34.59 -18.30 35.38
C PRO A 118 -35.15 -17.84 34.02
N LEU A 119 -36.32 -17.19 34.06
CA LEU A 119 -37.04 -16.63 32.90
C LEU A 119 -36.14 -15.76 32.01
N LEU A 120 -36.52 -15.58 30.74
CA LEU A 120 -35.78 -14.73 29.80
C LEU A 120 -35.78 -13.27 30.26
N GLU A 121 -34.59 -12.73 30.52
CA GLU A 121 -34.37 -11.33 30.83
C GLU A 121 -33.66 -10.63 29.67
N PHE A 122 -34.21 -9.49 29.26
CA PHE A 122 -33.68 -8.70 28.16
C PHE A 122 -33.11 -7.40 28.71
N GLN A 123 -31.87 -7.09 28.32
CA GLN A 123 -31.27 -5.78 28.59
C GLN A 123 -31.87 -4.72 27.67
N ARG A 124 -32.07 -5.06 26.39
CA ARG A 124 -32.78 -4.21 25.42
C ARG A 124 -33.48 -5.05 24.38
N ALA A 125 -34.56 -4.54 23.82
CA ALA A 125 -35.17 -5.08 22.61
C ALA A 125 -35.78 -3.94 21.78
N HIS A 126 -35.38 -3.84 20.50
CA HIS A 126 -35.87 -2.76 19.64
C HIS A 126 -35.89 -3.19 18.17
N ARG A 127 -36.76 -2.55 17.38
CA ARG A 127 -36.84 -2.75 15.93
C ARG A 127 -35.79 -1.91 15.22
N VAL A 128 -35.09 -2.52 14.27
CA VAL A 128 -34.02 -1.88 13.50
C VAL A 128 -34.47 -1.66 12.06
N GLY A 129 -34.02 -0.56 11.47
CA GLY A 129 -34.35 -0.17 10.10
C GLY A 129 -35.47 0.86 9.97
N PRO A 130 -35.65 1.42 8.76
CA PRO A 130 -36.59 2.51 8.49
C PRO A 130 -38.03 2.08 8.81
N LYS A 131 -38.84 2.99 9.34
CA LYS A 131 -40.28 2.75 9.56
C LYS A 131 -40.98 2.66 8.19
N HIS A 132 -41.70 1.57 7.95
CA HIS A 132 -42.55 1.46 6.77
C HIS A 132 -43.90 2.12 7.05
N HIS A 133 -44.38 2.94 6.12
CA HIS A 133 -45.67 3.65 6.22
C HIS A 133 -46.84 2.82 5.68
N ASP A 134 -46.58 1.84 4.80
CA ASP A 134 -47.59 0.94 4.27
C ASP A 134 -47.81 -0.28 5.16
N GLY A 135 -49.06 -0.49 5.57
CA GLY A 135 -49.50 -1.61 6.41
C GLY A 135 -49.29 -3.01 5.81
N ALA A 136 -48.88 -3.09 4.54
CA ALA A 136 -48.52 -4.33 3.85
C ALA A 136 -47.04 -4.72 3.99
N SER A 137 -46.20 -3.87 4.61
CA SER A 137 -44.76 -4.14 4.73
C SER A 137 -44.43 -5.17 5.79
N ARG A 138 -43.38 -5.97 5.52
CA ARG A 138 -42.88 -7.01 6.44
C ARG A 138 -42.48 -6.39 7.80
N PRO A 139 -42.72 -7.09 8.93
CA PRO A 139 -42.31 -6.58 10.24
C PRO A 139 -40.80 -6.36 10.30
N ARG A 140 -40.36 -5.18 10.78
CA ARG A 140 -38.94 -4.84 10.92
C ARG A 140 -38.22 -5.84 11.83
N PRO A 141 -36.96 -6.20 11.53
CA PRO A 141 -36.14 -7.03 12.41
C PRO A 141 -36.10 -6.47 13.84
N ILE A 142 -36.13 -7.35 14.82
CA ILE A 142 -35.91 -6.99 16.22
C ILE A 142 -34.53 -7.47 16.61
N ILE A 143 -33.70 -6.56 17.14
CA ILE A 143 -32.48 -6.94 17.85
C ILE A 143 -32.79 -6.91 19.34
N ALA A 144 -32.64 -8.07 19.99
CA ALA A 144 -32.83 -8.24 21.42
C ALA A 144 -31.52 -8.67 22.08
N CYS A 145 -31.07 -7.94 23.09
CA CYS A 145 -29.90 -8.26 23.91
C CYS A 145 -30.38 -8.99 25.17
N LEU A 146 -29.92 -10.22 25.39
CA LEU A 146 -30.19 -10.96 26.61
C LEU A 146 -29.19 -10.58 27.69
N ILE A 147 -29.63 -10.59 28.96
CA ILE A 147 -28.70 -10.37 30.09
C ILE A 147 -27.73 -11.55 30.24
N ARG A 148 -28.19 -12.77 29.93
CA ARG A 148 -27.43 -14.01 30.12
C ARG A 148 -26.94 -14.57 28.78
N HIS A 149 -25.63 -14.53 28.57
CA HIS A 149 -24.98 -15.07 27.38
C HIS A 149 -25.30 -16.56 27.10
N SER A 150 -25.42 -17.38 28.15
CA SER A 150 -25.73 -18.80 28.04
C SER A 150 -27.09 -19.04 27.35
N GLN A 151 -28.08 -18.20 27.66
CA GLN A 151 -29.42 -18.30 27.06
C GLN A 151 -29.39 -17.94 25.58
N THR A 152 -28.60 -16.93 25.18
CA THR A 152 -28.38 -16.59 23.76
C THR A 152 -27.85 -17.79 22.97
N ARG A 153 -26.81 -18.47 23.49
CA ARG A 153 -26.27 -19.67 22.85
C ARG A 153 -27.28 -20.81 22.75
N GLN A 154 -28.03 -21.08 23.82
CA GLN A 154 -29.07 -22.11 23.82
C GLN A 154 -30.16 -21.83 22.78
N ILE A 155 -30.61 -20.58 22.68
CA ILE A 155 -31.61 -20.16 21.68
C ILE A 155 -31.08 -20.36 20.26
N LEU A 156 -29.85 -19.94 19.99
CA LEU A 156 -29.24 -20.07 18.67
C LEU A 156 -29.01 -21.54 18.27
N GLN A 157 -28.55 -22.37 19.21
CA GLN A 157 -28.42 -23.81 18.98
C GLN A 157 -29.78 -24.46 18.72
N ALA A 158 -30.78 -24.18 19.55
CA ALA A 158 -32.13 -24.72 19.35
C ALA A 158 -32.74 -24.26 18.02
N ALA A 159 -32.50 -23.02 17.60
CA ALA A 159 -32.93 -22.52 16.30
C ALA A 159 -32.23 -23.24 15.13
N GLN A 160 -30.97 -23.64 15.28
CA GLN A 160 -30.26 -24.46 14.29
C GLN A 160 -30.78 -25.90 14.23
N THR A 161 -31.15 -26.49 15.36
CA THR A 161 -31.65 -27.88 15.42
C THR A 161 -33.12 -28.00 15.03
N HIS A 162 -33.94 -26.99 15.34
CA HIS A 162 -35.38 -26.98 15.08
C HIS A 162 -35.78 -26.15 13.85
N GLY A 163 -34.84 -25.46 13.22
CA GLY A 163 -35.08 -24.75 11.97
C GLY A 163 -35.41 -25.75 10.85
N PRO A 164 -36.34 -25.42 9.93
CA PRO A 164 -36.54 -26.24 8.74
C PRO A 164 -35.20 -26.27 8.00
N SER A 165 -34.68 -27.47 7.76
CA SER A 165 -33.58 -27.68 6.81
C SER A 165 -34.01 -27.05 5.49
N GLY A 166 -33.41 -25.91 5.15
CA GLY A 166 -33.65 -25.23 3.88
C GLY A 166 -33.17 -26.09 2.72
#